data_AF-M0CUN0-F1
#
_entry.id   AF-M0CUN0-F1
#
_cell.length_a   1.000
_cell.length_b   1.000
_cell.length_c   1.000
_cell.angle_alpha   90.00
_cell.angle_beta   90.00
_cell.angle_gamma   90.00
#
_symmetry.space_group_name_H-M   'P 1'
#
loop_
_entity.id
_entity.type
_entity.pdbx_description
1 polymer ?
#
loop_
_entity_poly.entity_id
_entity_poly.type
_entity_poly.pdbx_seq_one_letter_code
_entity_poly.pdbx_strand_id
1 'polypeptide(L)' 'MSKPAPHRSNTARYHVVCRDCPTESVERTGVAAAQMRSEHVAETGHRVVVGALSSE' A
#
# COMPACT_ATOMS: atom_id res chain seq x y z
N MET A 1 -34.47 -1.69 8.70
CA MET A 1 -33.26 -0.85 8.80
C MET A 1 -32.21 -1.66 9.55
N SER A 2 -31.38 -2.42 8.83
CA SER A 2 -30.38 -3.29 9.46
C SER A 2 -29.15 -2.46 9.80
N LYS A 3 -28.88 -2.35 11.10
CA LYS A 3 -27.71 -1.68 11.68
C LYS A 3 -26.45 -2.47 11.27
N PRO A 4 -25.44 -1.87 10.61
CA PRO A 4 -24.24 -2.62 10.25
C PRO A 4 -23.42 -2.94 11.52
N ALA A 5 -22.92 -4.17 11.58
CA ALA A 5 -22.06 -4.68 12.65
C ALA A 5 -20.78 -3.82 12.79
N PRO A 6 -20.13 -3.79 13.97
CA PRO A 6 -18.84 -3.12 14.10
C PRO A 6 -17.85 -3.81 13.16
N HIS A 7 -17.46 -3.11 12.09
CA HIS A 7 -16.38 -3.53 11.22
C HIS A 7 -15.13 -3.69 12.11
N ARG A 8 -14.76 -4.93 12.45
CA ARG A 8 -13.36 -5.23 12.75
C ARG A 8 -12.63 -5.06 11.42
N SER A 9 -12.30 -3.81 11.12
CA SER A 9 -11.62 -3.37 9.91
C SER A 9 -10.20 -3.91 9.93
N ASN A 10 -10.03 -5.20 9.62
CA ASN A 10 -8.78 -5.70 9.09
C ASN A 10 -8.68 -5.20 7.65
N THR A 11 -8.63 -3.88 7.48
CA THR A 11 -8.40 -3.25 6.18
C THR A 11 -6.95 -3.49 5.86
N ALA A 12 -6.69 -4.47 4.98
CA ALA A 12 -5.36 -4.74 4.48
C ALA A 12 -4.72 -3.43 4.01
N ARG A 13 -3.65 -3.00 4.68
CA ARG A 13 -2.86 -1.84 4.28
C ARG A 13 -1.59 -2.35 3.61
N TYR A 14 -1.05 -1.59 2.68
CA TYR A 14 0.14 -1.95 1.93
C TYR A 14 1.13 -0.80 2.03
N HIS A 15 2.30 -1.06 2.60
CA HIS A 15 3.38 -0.09 2.69
C HIS A 15 4.24 -0.17 1.43
N VAL A 16 4.35 0.94 0.71
CA VAL A 16 5.20 1.11 -0.47
C VAL A 16 6.40 1.94 -0.07
N VAL A 17 7.62 1.42 -0.28
CA VAL A 17 8.86 2.09 0.08
C VAL A 17 9.84 2.05 -1.09
N CYS A 18 10.35 3.20 -1.48
CA CYS A 18 11.50 3.31 -2.36
C CYS A 18 12.80 3.14 -1.56
N ARG A 19 13.76 2.38 -2.08
CA ARG A 19 15.07 2.14 -1.42
C ARG A 19 16.15 3.12 -1.84
N ASP A 20 15.91 3.89 -2.89
CA ASP A 20 16.91 4.79 -3.49
C ASP A 20 16.57 6.27 -3.25
N CYS A 21 15.36 6.58 -2.81
CA CYS A 21 14.91 7.94 -2.48
C CYS A 21 13.93 7.92 -1.29
N PRO A 22 13.62 9.07 -0.66
CA PRO A 22 12.80 9.13 0.55
C PRO A 22 11.29 8.95 0.31
N THR A 23 10.88 8.43 -0.85
CA THR A 23 9.46 8.21 -1.18
C THR A 23 8.92 7.00 -0.44
N GLU A 24 7.88 7.21 0.37
CA GLU A 24 7.10 6.16 1.04
C GLU A 24 5.60 6.50 1.03
N SER A 25 4.73 5.49 1.05
CA SER A 25 3.26 5.66 1.10
C SER A 25 2.56 4.41 1.61
N VAL A 26 1.34 4.59 2.15
CA VAL A 26 0.50 3.48 2.64
C VAL A 26 -0.81 3.45 1.88
N GLU A 27 -1.04 2.37 1.16
CA GLU A 27 -2.20 2.15 0.33
C GLU A 27 -3.21 1.20 0.99
N ARG A 28 -4.50 1.41 0.69
CA ARG A 28 -5.60 0.58 1.25
C ARG A 28 -5.90 -0.67 0.42
N THR A 29 -5.27 -0.80 -0.75
CA THR A 29 -5.47 -1.94 -1.65
C THR A 29 -4.14 -2.35 -2.27
N GLY A 30 -3.97 -3.64 -2.58
CA GLY A 30 -2.77 -4.13 -3.25
C GLY A 30 -2.64 -3.59 -4.68
N VAL A 31 -3.77 -3.28 -5.34
CA VAL A 31 -3.79 -2.69 -6.69
C VAL A 31 -3.19 -1.29 -6.69
N ALA A 32 -3.61 -0.43 -5.76
CA ALA A 32 -3.07 0.92 -5.64
C ALA A 32 -1.56 0.89 -5.30
N ALA A 33 -1.16 -0.02 -4.39
CA ALA A 33 0.25 -0.20 -4.05
C ALA A 33 1.11 -0.65 -5.24
N ALA A 34 0.59 -1.58 -6.06
CA ALA A 34 1.26 -2.07 -7.25
C ALA A 34 1.35 -1.00 -8.35
N GLN A 35 0.30 -0.19 -8.52
CA GLN A 35 0.29 0.93 -9.46
C GLN A 35 1.35 1.96 -9.09
N MET A 36 1.36 2.41 -7.83
CA MET A 36 2.35 3.38 -7.34
C MET A 36 3.79 2.87 -7.52
N ARG A 37 4.04 1.59 -7.21
CA ARG A 37 5.34 0.96 -7.47
C ARG A 37 5.70 1.04 -8.96
N SER A 38 4.77 0.69 -9.83
CA SER A 38 5.04 0.59 -11.27
C SER A 38 5.32 1.97 -11.88
N GLU A 39 4.54 2.97 -11.51
CA GLU A 39 4.72 4.37 -11.91
C GLU A 39 6.08 4.89 -11.44
N HIS A 40 6.41 4.74 -10.16
CA HIS A 40 7.68 5.22 -9.63
C HIS A 40 8.89 4.52 -10.28
N VAL A 41 8.82 3.20 -10.49
CA VAL A 41 9.88 2.45 -11.19
C VAL A 41 10.02 2.91 -12.64
N ALA A 42 8.92 3.17 -13.34
CA ALA A 42 8.95 3.63 -14.73
C ALA A 42 9.56 5.04 -14.87
N GLU A 43 9.27 5.93 -13.93
CA GLU A 43 9.78 7.31 -13.94
C GLU A 43 11.24 7.42 -13.50
N THR A 44 11.68 6.59 -12.56
CA THR A 44 12.96 6.78 -11.87
C THR A 44 13.97 5.64 -12.04
N GLY A 45 13.51 4.45 -12.42
CA GLY A 45 14.32 3.23 -12.39
C GLY A 45 14.70 2.75 -10.98
N HIS A 46 14.13 3.33 -9.91
CA HIS A 46 14.46 2.98 -8.55
C HIS A 46 13.88 1.63 -8.10
N ARG A 47 14.44 1.08 -7.03
CA ARG A 47 13.98 -0.13 -6.37
C ARG A 47 12.86 0.19 -5.37
N VAL A 48 11.65 -0.18 -5.74
CA VAL A 48 10.46 -0.04 -4.89
C VAL A 48 9.97 -1.39 -4.37
N VAL A 49 9.70 -1.46 -3.06
CA VAL A 49 9.22 -2.64 -2.34
C VAL A 49 7.81 -2.39 -1.81
N VAL A 50 6.96 -3.41 -1.85
CA VAL A 50 5.59 -3.38 -1.31
C VAL A 50 5.45 -4.46 -0.24
N GLY A 51 5.02 -4.09 0.96
CA GLY A 51 4.73 -5.01 2.06
C GLY A 51 3.29 -4.89 2.53
N ALA A 52 2.62 -6.03 2.75
CA ALA A 52 1.30 -6.03 3.39
C ALA A 52 1.46 -5.80 4.90
N LEU A 53 0.64 -4.90 5.45
CA LEU A 53 0.53 -4.63 6.87
C LEU A 53 -0.70 -5.37 7.40
N SER A 54 -0.47 -6.49 8.08
CA SER A 54 -1.47 -7.10 8.97
C SER A 54 -1.46 -6.33 10.29
N SER A 55 -2.64 -5.88 10.74
CA SER A 55 -2.78 -5.43 12.13
C SER A 55 -2.89 -6.69 12.99
N GLU A 56 -1.81 -7.04 13.69
CA GLU A 56 -1.81 -8.12 14.69
C GLU A 56 -2.62 -7.75 15.94
#